data_AF-A0A8S2JF89-F1
#
_entry.id   AF-A0A8S2JF89-F1
#
_cell.length_a   1.000
_cell.length_b   1.000
_cell.length_c   1.000
_cell.angle_alpha   90.00
_cell.angle_beta   90.00
_cell.angle_gamma   90.00
#
_symmetry.space_group_name_H-M   'P 1'
#
loop_
_entity.id
_entity.type
_entity.pdbx_description
1 polymer ?
#
loop_
_entity_poly.entity_id
_entity_poly.type
_entity_poly.pdbx_seq_one_letter_code
_entity_poly.pdbx_strand_id
1 'polypeptide(L)'
;MSSGHNSRPSLLSTDLTTLFDIRYPIISAPMSGAAGANLAIAVSQAGGLGLIAGGAGNAFSWLKQQIIQCNNTKYSNGTKLKYGVGLITLGLPYFPQAFEYVLAAKPTAILFSFGDAKAYAQRVKQAGIEVISQIQNVQDGISAAEYSDVIVCQGEEAGGHGQSGLSTWTLLPLLQKKLRELGKTVPLVAAGGIGDENGLITALDMGATGILMGTRFLASPESFLSNEDKLRIIKAT
;
A
#
# COMPACT_ATOMS: atom_id res chain seq x y z
N MET A 1 -38.74 10.55 -9.59
CA MET A 1 -38.09 11.00 -8.34
C MET A 1 -36.63 10.58 -8.42
N SER A 2 -35.76 11.50 -8.84
CA SER A 2 -34.32 11.26 -8.98
C SER A 2 -33.64 11.50 -7.63
N SER A 3 -33.26 10.44 -6.93
CA SER A 3 -32.46 10.54 -5.71
C SER A 3 -31.01 10.82 -6.12
N GLY A 4 -30.65 12.11 -6.12
CA GLY A 4 -29.28 12.57 -6.34
C GLY A 4 -28.32 11.90 -5.36
N HIS A 5 -27.46 11.03 -5.87
CA HIS A 5 -26.26 10.60 -5.19
C HIS A 5 -25.39 11.84 -4.97
N ASN A 6 -25.23 12.25 -3.72
CA ASN A 6 -24.24 13.24 -3.33
C ASN A 6 -22.86 12.56 -3.32
N SER A 7 -22.38 12.11 -4.49
CA SER A 7 -20.98 11.77 -4.67
C SER A 7 -20.21 13.08 -4.70
N ARG A 8 -19.58 13.44 -3.57
CA ARG A 8 -18.55 14.48 -3.59
C ARG A 8 -17.55 14.08 -4.69
N PRO A 9 -17.33 14.89 -5.74
CA PRO A 9 -16.36 14.55 -6.77
C PRO A 9 -15.00 14.29 -6.11
N SER A 10 -14.25 13.30 -6.61
CA SER A 10 -12.86 13.13 -6.20
C SER A 10 -12.13 14.44 -6.53
N LEU A 11 -11.62 15.13 -5.50
CA LEU A 11 -10.93 16.40 -5.68
C LEU A 11 -9.57 16.22 -6.41
N LEU A 12 -9.07 14.98 -6.49
CA LEU A 12 -7.87 14.59 -7.23
C LEU A 12 -8.16 13.26 -7.96
N SER A 13 -8.12 13.28 -9.29
CA SER A 13 -8.29 12.07 -10.12
C SER A 13 -6.93 11.63 -10.66
N THR A 14 -6.43 10.50 -10.16
CA THR A 14 -5.21 9.82 -10.62
C THR A 14 -5.52 8.37 -11.03
N ASP A 15 -4.57 7.70 -11.68
CA ASP A 15 -4.71 6.27 -11.96
C ASP A 15 -4.91 5.46 -10.67
N LEU A 16 -4.26 5.86 -9.58
CA LEU A 16 -4.40 5.20 -8.28
C LEU A 16 -5.81 5.33 -7.70
N THR A 17 -6.39 6.54 -7.74
CA THR A 17 -7.77 6.75 -7.27
C THR A 17 -8.78 6.01 -8.13
N THR A 18 -8.52 5.92 -9.43
CA THR A 18 -9.41 5.24 -10.39
C THR A 18 -9.35 3.72 -10.21
N LEU A 19 -8.14 3.16 -10.15
CA LEU A 19 -7.91 1.72 -10.01
C LEU A 19 -8.57 1.16 -8.76
N PHE A 20 -8.40 1.84 -7.62
CA PHE A 20 -8.95 1.37 -6.35
C PHE A 20 -10.33 1.94 -6.02
N ASP A 21 -10.84 2.89 -6.82
CA ASP A 21 -12.04 3.68 -6.52
C ASP A 21 -12.00 4.20 -5.06
N ILE A 22 -10.96 4.99 -4.80
CA ILE A 22 -10.68 5.68 -3.53
C ILE A 22 -10.65 7.19 -3.77
N ARG A 23 -10.89 7.98 -2.71
CA ARG A 23 -11.01 9.46 -2.83
C ARG A 23 -9.65 10.15 -2.88
N TYR A 24 -8.67 9.64 -2.14
CA TYR A 24 -7.35 10.23 -2.02
C TYR A 24 -6.30 9.23 -2.50
N PRO A 25 -5.29 9.67 -3.27
CA PRO A 25 -4.22 8.81 -3.78
C PRO A 25 -3.20 8.49 -2.66
N ILE A 26 -3.68 7.93 -1.55
CA ILE A 26 -2.91 7.67 -0.33
C ILE A 26 -3.11 6.22 0.09
N ILE A 27 -1.99 5.51 0.24
CA ILE A 27 -1.91 4.15 0.77
C ILE A 27 -1.27 4.21 2.15
N SER A 28 -1.81 3.50 3.14
CA SER A 28 -1.08 3.27 4.41
C SER A 28 -0.18 2.05 4.29
N ALA A 29 1.08 2.16 4.68
CA ALA A 29 2.03 1.06 4.63
C ALA A 29 1.60 -0.14 5.51
N PRO A 30 1.81 -1.40 5.05
CA PRO A 30 1.66 -2.59 5.87
C PRO A 30 2.86 -2.72 6.83
N MET A 31 2.72 -2.21 8.05
CA MET A 31 3.79 -2.16 9.05
C MET A 31 3.62 -3.24 10.12
N SER A 32 4.54 -4.21 10.17
CA SER A 32 4.51 -5.28 11.17
C SER A 32 4.48 -4.72 12.60
N GLY A 33 3.60 -5.26 13.45
CA GLY A 33 3.42 -4.79 14.82
C GLY A 33 2.61 -3.49 14.99
N ALA A 34 2.30 -2.77 13.90
CA ALA A 34 1.63 -1.47 13.99
C ALA A 34 0.38 -1.33 13.11
N ALA A 35 0.36 -1.95 11.93
CA ALA A 35 -0.73 -1.85 10.97
C ALA A 35 -1.57 -3.14 10.94
N GLY A 36 -2.64 -3.16 11.73
CA GLY A 36 -3.70 -4.17 11.64
C GLY A 36 -5.02 -3.60 11.16
N ALA A 37 -6.12 -4.30 11.44
CA ALA A 37 -7.43 -3.99 10.90
C ALA A 37 -7.93 -2.60 11.29
N ASN A 38 -7.72 -2.16 12.53
CA ASN A 38 -8.16 -0.84 12.99
C ASN A 38 -7.62 0.30 12.11
N LEU A 39 -6.30 0.29 11.87
CA LEU A 39 -5.66 1.29 11.02
C LEU A 39 -6.12 1.18 9.57
N ALA A 40 -6.16 -0.04 9.01
CA ALA A 40 -6.59 -0.25 7.64
C ALA A 40 -8.04 0.23 7.41
N ILE A 41 -8.95 -0.09 8.34
CA ILE A 41 -10.35 0.35 8.32
C ILE A 41 -10.43 1.87 8.34
N ALA A 42 -9.73 2.53 9.27
CA ALA A 42 -9.77 3.98 9.43
C ALA A 42 -9.27 4.72 8.18
N VAL A 43 -8.14 4.27 7.60
CA VAL A 43 -7.58 4.86 6.37
C VAL A 43 -8.53 4.67 5.20
N SER A 44 -9.10 3.47 5.05
CA SER A 44 -10.05 3.20 3.98
C SER A 44 -11.32 4.05 4.11
N GLN A 45 -11.91 4.12 5.31
CA GLN A 45 -13.08 4.96 5.60
C GLN A 45 -12.82 6.46 5.41
N ALA A 46 -11.59 6.92 5.68
CA ALA A 46 -11.16 8.28 5.41
C ALA A 46 -11.03 8.58 3.90
N GLY A 47 -10.95 7.54 3.06
CA GLY A 47 -10.94 7.65 1.60
C GLY A 47 -9.61 7.31 0.94
N GLY A 48 -8.63 6.75 1.66
CA GLY A 48 -7.43 6.15 1.09
C GLY A 48 -7.55 4.64 0.92
N LEU A 49 -6.42 3.95 0.75
CA LEU A 49 -6.34 2.49 0.77
C LEU A 49 -5.56 2.03 2.01
N GLY A 50 -6.26 1.46 2.99
CA GLY A 50 -5.67 0.90 4.19
C GLY A 50 -5.13 -0.52 3.97
N LEU A 51 -3.91 -0.81 4.43
CA LEU A 51 -3.29 -2.14 4.34
C LEU A 51 -3.02 -2.74 5.72
N ILE A 52 -3.31 -4.04 5.83
CA ILE A 52 -2.93 -4.87 6.98
C ILE A 52 -1.53 -5.43 6.72
N ALA A 53 -0.66 -5.45 7.74
CA ALA A 53 0.57 -6.21 7.68
C ALA A 53 0.25 -7.72 7.73
N GLY A 54 0.64 -8.48 6.70
CA GLY A 54 0.48 -9.94 6.67
C GLY A 54 1.30 -10.68 7.73
N GLY A 55 2.27 -9.99 8.34
CA GLY A 55 3.18 -10.54 9.33
C GLY A 55 4.18 -11.53 8.73
N ALA A 56 5.17 -11.90 9.55
CA ALA A 56 6.06 -13.03 9.31
C ALA A 56 5.88 -14.01 10.48
N GLY A 57 6.07 -15.31 10.27
CA GLY A 57 6.14 -16.26 11.37
C GLY A 57 4.81 -16.67 12.00
N ASN A 58 4.83 -16.77 13.33
CA ASN A 58 3.78 -17.35 14.18
C ASN A 58 2.50 -16.49 14.27
N ALA A 59 2.39 -15.41 13.51
CA ALA A 59 1.28 -14.46 13.54
C ALA A 59 0.07 -14.86 12.67
N PHE A 60 -0.01 -16.10 12.17
CA PHE A 60 -1.08 -16.50 11.26
C PHE A 60 -2.49 -16.39 11.87
N SER A 61 -2.67 -16.77 13.13
CA SER A 61 -3.95 -16.60 13.84
C SER A 61 -4.36 -15.13 13.94
N TRP A 62 -3.40 -14.26 14.27
CA TRP A 62 -3.61 -12.82 14.32
C TRP A 62 -3.99 -12.27 12.94
N LEU A 63 -3.29 -12.66 11.86
CA LEU A 63 -3.62 -12.25 10.50
C LEU A 63 -5.07 -12.60 10.11
N LYS A 64 -5.51 -13.83 10.44
CA LYS A 64 -6.90 -14.25 10.21
C LYS A 64 -7.89 -13.32 10.90
N GLN A 65 -7.64 -13.00 12.18
CA GLN A 65 -8.51 -12.10 12.94
C GLN A 65 -8.58 -10.71 12.30
N GLN A 66 -7.45 -10.16 11.85
CA GLN A 66 -7.43 -8.85 11.18
C GLN A 66 -8.23 -8.86 9.88
N ILE A 67 -8.04 -9.89 9.04
CA ILE A 67 -8.77 -10.03 7.77
C ILE A 67 -10.27 -10.22 8.01
N ILE A 68 -10.67 -11.02 8.99
CA ILE A 68 -12.08 -11.21 9.37
C ILE A 68 -12.69 -9.86 9.79
N GLN A 69 -11.99 -9.07 10.59
CA GLN A 69 -12.46 -7.77 11.02
C GLN A 69 -12.68 -6.81 9.83
N CYS A 70 -11.75 -6.75 8.88
CA CYS A 70 -11.91 -5.94 7.67
C CYS A 70 -13.07 -6.44 6.79
N ASN A 71 -13.20 -7.76 6.60
CA ASN A 71 -14.29 -8.35 5.79
C ASN A 71 -15.69 -8.14 6.40
N ASN A 72 -15.78 -8.08 7.73
CA ASN A 72 -17.03 -7.81 8.44
C ASN A 72 -17.36 -6.31 8.53
N THR A 73 -16.45 -5.44 8.09
CA THR A 73 -16.63 -3.99 8.11
C THR A 73 -17.16 -3.48 6.77
N LYS A 74 -18.02 -2.47 6.81
CA LYS A 74 -18.59 -1.79 5.64
C LYS A 74 -18.32 -0.29 5.73
N TYR A 75 -18.36 0.37 4.59
CA TYR A 75 -18.51 1.83 4.55
C TYR A 75 -19.89 2.23 5.09
N SER A 76 -20.05 3.52 5.44
CA SER A 76 -21.31 4.06 5.96
C SER A 76 -22.49 3.94 4.98
N ASN A 77 -22.21 3.86 3.68
CA ASN A 77 -23.21 3.61 2.63
C ASN A 77 -23.52 2.11 2.42
N GLY A 78 -22.99 1.23 3.27
CA GLY A 78 -23.25 -0.21 3.24
C GLY A 78 -22.43 -1.02 2.23
N THR A 79 -21.53 -0.39 1.45
CA THR A 79 -20.66 -1.13 0.53
C THR A 79 -19.51 -1.82 1.27
N LYS A 80 -18.98 -2.90 0.68
CA LYS A 80 -17.85 -3.66 1.25
C LYS A 80 -16.64 -2.72 1.42
N LEU A 81 -15.99 -2.80 2.58
CA LEU A 81 -14.74 -2.08 2.82
C LEU A 81 -13.67 -2.52 1.83
N LYS A 82 -12.95 -1.56 1.26
CA LYS A 82 -11.76 -1.83 0.44
C LYS A 82 -10.54 -1.78 1.33
N TYR A 83 -9.71 -2.81 1.29
CA TYR A 83 -8.48 -2.89 2.07
C TYR A 83 -7.47 -3.76 1.32
N GLY A 84 -6.19 -3.57 1.62
CA GLY A 84 -5.12 -4.43 1.11
C GLY A 84 -4.43 -5.23 2.21
N VAL A 85 -3.57 -6.15 1.78
CA VAL A 85 -2.68 -6.91 2.69
C VAL A 85 -1.26 -6.86 2.15
N GLY A 86 -0.29 -6.51 3.00
CA GLY A 86 1.12 -6.54 2.66
C GLY A 86 1.79 -7.85 3.03
N LEU A 87 2.55 -8.44 2.11
CA LEU A 87 3.30 -9.68 2.30
C LEU A 87 4.77 -9.46 1.95
N ILE A 88 5.66 -9.94 2.82
CA ILE A 88 7.10 -9.97 2.54
C ILE A 88 7.39 -11.18 1.67
N THR A 89 7.76 -10.98 0.41
CA THR A 89 7.91 -12.06 -0.59
C THR A 89 8.96 -13.08 -0.16
N LEU A 90 10.10 -12.63 0.35
CA LEU A 90 11.14 -13.50 0.91
C LEU A 90 10.66 -14.38 2.09
N GLY A 91 9.59 -13.98 2.77
CA GLY A 91 9.01 -14.74 3.89
C GLY A 91 8.01 -15.81 3.46
N LEU A 92 7.45 -15.71 2.24
CA LEU A 92 6.37 -16.58 1.79
C LEU A 92 6.74 -18.07 1.67
N PRO A 93 7.96 -18.47 1.26
CA PRO A 93 8.36 -19.87 1.26
C PRO A 93 8.29 -20.53 2.64
N TYR A 94 8.48 -19.75 3.71
CA TYR A 94 8.46 -20.25 5.10
C TYR A 94 7.05 -20.30 5.70
N PHE A 95 6.11 -19.53 5.16
CA PHE A 95 4.73 -19.43 5.67
C PHE A 95 3.68 -19.43 4.56
N PRO A 96 3.63 -20.48 3.71
CA PRO A 96 2.78 -20.51 2.52
C PRO A 96 1.28 -20.38 2.86
N GLN A 97 0.85 -20.86 4.03
CA GLN A 97 -0.53 -20.72 4.50
C GLN A 97 -1.01 -19.28 4.60
N ALA A 98 -0.12 -18.32 4.85
CA ALA A 98 -0.48 -16.90 4.89
C ALA A 98 -0.93 -16.41 3.52
N PHE A 99 -0.17 -16.73 2.47
CA PHE A 99 -0.51 -16.37 1.10
C PHE A 99 -1.84 -17.00 0.67
N GLU A 100 -2.02 -18.30 0.89
CA GLU A 100 -3.26 -19.01 0.52
C GLU A 100 -4.49 -18.40 1.22
N TYR A 101 -4.37 -18.05 2.49
CA TYR A 101 -5.47 -17.45 3.24
C TYR A 101 -5.81 -16.05 2.74
N VAL A 102 -4.79 -15.22 2.49
CA VAL A 102 -4.99 -13.85 1.94
C VAL A 102 -5.62 -13.93 0.56
N LEU A 103 -5.15 -14.84 -0.30
CA LEU A 103 -5.71 -15.06 -1.64
C LEU A 103 -7.19 -15.45 -1.57
N ALA A 104 -7.55 -16.39 -0.68
CA ALA A 104 -8.92 -16.82 -0.47
C ALA A 104 -9.82 -15.71 0.11
N ALA A 105 -9.27 -14.81 0.92
CA ALA A 105 -9.99 -13.70 1.53
C ALA A 105 -10.38 -12.59 0.52
N LYS A 106 -9.73 -12.56 -0.65
CA LYS A 106 -9.96 -11.58 -1.73
C LYS A 106 -10.00 -10.12 -1.22
N PRO A 107 -8.90 -9.62 -0.63
CA PRO A 107 -8.73 -8.19 -0.40
C PRO A 107 -8.75 -7.42 -1.73
N THR A 108 -8.85 -6.10 -1.67
CA THR A 108 -8.79 -5.24 -2.87
C THR A 108 -7.41 -5.30 -3.53
N ALA A 109 -6.35 -5.39 -2.74
CA ALA A 109 -4.98 -5.45 -3.23
C ALA A 109 -4.10 -6.33 -2.35
N ILE A 110 -3.07 -6.94 -2.95
CA ILE A 110 -1.95 -7.53 -2.22
C ILE A 110 -0.69 -6.76 -2.59
N LEU A 111 -0.01 -6.23 -1.57
CA LEU A 111 1.27 -5.58 -1.71
C LEU A 111 2.39 -6.58 -1.41
N PHE A 112 3.30 -6.77 -2.34
CA PHE A 112 4.51 -7.57 -2.17
C PHE A 112 5.72 -6.66 -1.92
N SER A 113 6.43 -6.90 -0.82
CA SER A 113 7.68 -6.21 -0.48
C SER A 113 8.83 -7.20 -0.46
N PHE A 114 10.02 -6.74 -0.85
CA PHE A 114 11.30 -7.46 -0.73
C PHE A 114 11.31 -8.81 -1.46
N GLY A 115 11.90 -8.86 -2.65
CA GLY A 115 12.05 -10.08 -3.46
C GLY A 115 11.09 -10.16 -4.65
N ASP A 116 11.33 -11.12 -5.54
CA ASP A 116 10.56 -11.28 -6.78
C ASP A 116 9.18 -11.91 -6.53
N ALA A 117 8.12 -11.14 -6.78
CA ALA A 117 6.74 -11.54 -6.58
C ALA A 117 6.10 -12.20 -7.81
N LYS A 118 6.81 -12.33 -8.95
CA LYS A 118 6.25 -12.76 -10.24
C LYS A 118 5.44 -14.06 -10.15
N ALA A 119 5.94 -15.06 -9.42
CA ALA A 119 5.28 -16.35 -9.25
C ALA A 119 3.95 -16.25 -8.46
N TYR A 120 3.87 -15.31 -7.52
CA TYR A 120 2.66 -15.07 -6.73
C TYR A 120 1.67 -14.16 -7.45
N ALA A 121 2.17 -13.13 -8.13
CA ALA A 121 1.38 -12.12 -8.83
C ALA A 121 0.39 -12.73 -9.83
N GLN A 122 0.81 -13.74 -10.61
CA GLN A 122 -0.09 -14.42 -11.55
C GLN A 122 -1.32 -15.02 -10.86
N ARG A 123 -1.14 -15.66 -9.69
CA ARG A 123 -2.23 -16.25 -8.91
C ARG A 123 -3.14 -15.18 -8.31
N VAL A 124 -2.56 -14.06 -7.86
CA VAL A 124 -3.30 -12.90 -7.34
C VAL A 124 -4.20 -12.30 -8.42
N LYS A 125 -3.68 -12.08 -9.63
CA LYS A 125 -4.46 -11.56 -10.75
C LYS A 125 -5.58 -12.50 -11.18
N GLN A 126 -5.31 -13.81 -11.22
CA GLN A 126 -6.34 -14.83 -11.50
C GLN A 126 -7.48 -14.83 -10.47
N ALA A 127 -7.22 -14.39 -9.24
CA ALA A 127 -8.24 -14.25 -8.20
C ALA A 127 -9.04 -12.93 -8.29
N GLY A 128 -8.70 -12.03 -9.24
CA GLY A 128 -9.32 -10.72 -9.41
C GLY A 128 -8.90 -9.71 -8.33
N ILE A 129 -7.65 -9.82 -7.86
CA ILE A 129 -7.07 -8.94 -6.85
C ILE A 129 -5.93 -8.15 -7.51
N GLU A 130 -5.81 -6.87 -7.17
CA GLU A 130 -4.74 -6.02 -7.70
C GLU A 130 -3.39 -6.33 -7.05
N VAL A 131 -2.33 -6.29 -7.86
CA VAL A 131 -0.95 -6.52 -7.42
C VAL A 131 -0.24 -5.18 -7.26
N ILE A 132 0.25 -4.92 -6.03
CA ILE A 132 1.14 -3.80 -5.75
C ILE A 132 2.54 -4.35 -5.47
N SER A 133 3.57 -3.85 -6.16
CA SER A 133 4.96 -4.25 -5.90
C SER A 133 5.78 -3.10 -5.35
N GLN A 134 6.34 -3.28 -4.16
CA GLN A 134 7.27 -2.33 -3.57
C GLN A 134 8.70 -2.66 -3.99
N ILE A 135 9.37 -1.70 -4.61
CA ILE A 135 10.71 -1.82 -5.16
C ILE A 135 11.65 -0.78 -4.52
N GLN A 136 12.95 -1.03 -4.63
CA GLN A 136 14.00 -0.18 -4.05
C GLN A 136 15.06 0.22 -5.08
N ASN A 137 15.00 -0.31 -6.28
CA ASN A 137 15.90 0.04 -7.37
C ASN A 137 15.19 -0.08 -8.72
N VAL A 138 15.79 0.52 -9.73
CA VAL A 138 15.24 0.59 -11.09
C VAL A 138 15.09 -0.79 -11.72
N GLN A 139 16.01 -1.73 -11.46
CA GLN A 139 15.99 -3.05 -12.05
C GLN A 139 14.79 -3.87 -11.57
N ASP A 140 14.51 -3.83 -10.27
CA ASP A 140 13.33 -4.45 -9.67
C ASP A 140 12.05 -3.80 -10.22
N GLY A 141 12.03 -2.47 -10.39
CA GLY A 141 10.89 -1.76 -10.99
C GLY A 141 10.61 -2.18 -12.43
N ILE A 142 11.65 -2.38 -13.25
CA ILE A 142 11.50 -2.88 -14.63
C ILE A 142 10.88 -4.28 -14.65
N SER A 143 11.34 -5.16 -13.75
CA SER A 143 10.80 -6.52 -13.59
C SER A 143 9.36 -6.50 -13.10
N ALA A 144 9.07 -5.74 -12.05
CA ALA A 144 7.74 -5.62 -11.46
C ALA A 144 6.69 -5.10 -12.45
N ALA A 145 7.09 -4.26 -13.39
CA ALA A 145 6.20 -3.71 -14.42
C ALA A 145 5.66 -4.77 -15.41
N GLU A 146 6.16 -6.00 -15.39
CA GLU A 146 5.59 -7.11 -16.18
C GLU A 146 4.32 -7.71 -15.57
N TYR A 147 4.09 -7.50 -14.27
CA TYR A 147 3.04 -8.22 -13.55
C TYR A 147 2.26 -7.38 -12.53
N SER A 148 2.72 -6.17 -12.21
CA SER A 148 2.10 -5.32 -11.19
C SER A 148 1.07 -4.37 -11.80
N ASP A 149 0.01 -4.11 -11.04
CA ASP A 149 -1.00 -3.10 -11.37
C ASP A 149 -0.58 -1.72 -10.80
N VAL A 150 0.25 -1.70 -9.75
CA VAL A 150 0.92 -0.49 -9.21
C VAL A 150 2.34 -0.84 -8.72
N ILE A 151 3.29 0.08 -8.91
CA ILE A 151 4.63 -0.04 -8.33
C ILE A 151 4.85 1.06 -7.28
N VAL A 152 5.29 0.67 -6.09
CA VAL A 152 5.70 1.60 -5.02
C VAL A 152 7.21 1.77 -5.07
N CYS A 153 7.66 2.99 -5.35
CA CYS A 153 9.05 3.41 -5.32
C CYS A 153 9.46 3.78 -3.89
N GLN A 154 10.06 2.84 -3.14
CA GLN A 154 10.53 3.07 -1.78
C GLN A 154 11.96 3.64 -1.77
N GLY A 155 12.11 4.90 -1.37
CA GLY A 155 13.42 5.52 -1.14
C GLY A 155 14.02 5.24 0.24
N GLU A 156 15.26 5.66 0.42
CA GLU A 156 16.06 5.46 1.64
C GLU A 156 15.50 6.23 2.85
N GLU A 157 14.66 7.24 2.63
CA GLU A 157 13.98 7.98 3.70
C GLU A 157 12.84 7.17 4.35
N ALA A 158 12.50 6.00 3.82
CA ALA A 158 11.47 5.14 4.39
C ALA A 158 11.94 4.49 5.71
N GLY A 159 11.06 4.49 6.71
CA GLY A 159 11.28 3.69 7.92
C GLY A 159 11.17 2.19 7.67
N GLY A 160 11.75 1.39 8.56
CA GLY A 160 11.70 -0.07 8.50
C GLY A 160 12.82 -0.67 7.64
N HIS A 161 12.52 -1.78 6.95
CA HIS A 161 13.50 -2.44 6.10
C HIS A 161 13.58 -1.75 4.74
N GLY A 162 14.81 -1.60 4.25
CA GLY A 162 15.11 -1.06 2.94
C GLY A 162 16.32 -0.15 2.97
N GLN A 163 17.31 -0.48 2.16
CA GLN A 163 18.46 0.38 1.88
C GLN A 163 18.58 0.44 0.37
N SER A 164 17.71 1.24 -0.26
CA SER A 164 17.76 1.49 -1.71
C SER A 164 19.07 2.16 -2.12
N GLY A 165 19.74 2.86 -1.20
CA GLY A 165 20.86 3.78 -1.49
C GLY A 165 20.44 4.97 -2.35
N LEU A 166 19.14 5.14 -2.60
CA LEU A 166 18.54 6.16 -3.45
C LEU A 166 17.38 6.81 -2.72
N SER A 167 17.35 8.14 -2.73
CA SER A 167 16.21 8.92 -2.25
C SER A 167 14.95 8.60 -3.07
N THR A 168 13.80 8.76 -2.43
CA THR A 168 12.47 8.62 -3.06
C THR A 168 12.38 9.48 -4.31
N TRP A 169 12.92 10.70 -4.18
CA TRP A 169 12.95 11.73 -5.21
C TRP A 169 13.98 11.47 -6.34
N THR A 170 14.88 10.51 -6.16
CA THR A 170 15.79 10.04 -7.23
C THR A 170 15.26 8.78 -7.90
N LEU A 171 14.79 7.81 -7.11
CA LEU A 171 14.31 6.53 -7.60
C LEU A 171 13.08 6.68 -8.52
N LEU A 172 12.10 7.50 -8.11
CA LEU A 172 10.85 7.73 -8.85
C LEU A 172 11.11 8.20 -10.30
N PRO A 173 11.80 9.34 -10.55
CA PRO A 173 12.00 9.82 -11.92
C PRO A 173 12.92 8.91 -12.75
N LEU A 174 13.90 8.24 -12.13
CA LEU A 174 14.76 7.28 -12.83
C LEU A 174 13.96 6.08 -13.36
N LEU A 175 13.12 5.48 -12.51
CA LEU A 175 12.26 4.39 -12.92
C LEU A 175 11.24 4.84 -13.95
N GLN A 176 10.60 6.00 -13.75
CA GLN A 176 9.63 6.56 -14.69
C GLN A 176 10.25 6.75 -16.09
N LYS A 177 11.48 7.30 -16.16
CA LYS A 177 12.23 7.43 -17.43
C LYS A 177 12.46 6.06 -18.08
N LYS A 178 12.92 5.07 -17.32
CA LYS A 178 13.17 3.72 -17.84
C LYS A 178 11.91 3.00 -18.31
N LEU A 179 10.79 3.13 -17.60
CA LEU A 179 9.52 2.54 -18.02
C LEU A 179 9.01 3.18 -19.31
N ARG A 180 9.11 4.50 -19.45
CA ARG A 180 8.77 5.19 -20.72
C ARG A 180 9.63 4.73 -21.89
N GLU A 181 10.95 4.59 -21.70
CA GLU A 181 11.87 4.06 -22.73
C GLU A 181 11.48 2.64 -23.17
N LEU A 182 10.88 1.86 -22.27
CA LEU A 182 10.38 0.50 -22.53
C LEU A 182 8.91 0.44 -22.97
N GLY A 183 8.25 1.59 -23.17
CA GLY A 183 6.83 1.66 -23.55
C GLY A 183 5.85 1.17 -22.48
N LYS A 184 6.25 1.16 -21.20
CA LYS A 184 5.43 0.71 -20.07
C LYS A 184 4.76 1.89 -19.37
N THR A 185 3.51 1.70 -18.96
CA THR A 185 2.65 2.75 -18.38
C THR A 185 2.11 2.39 -16.99
N VAL A 186 2.75 1.45 -16.28
CA VAL A 186 2.30 1.05 -14.93
C VAL A 186 2.34 2.26 -13.96
N PRO A 187 1.26 2.50 -13.19
CA PRO A 187 1.21 3.56 -12.17
C PRO A 187 2.33 3.44 -11.14
N LEU A 188 3.00 4.56 -10.86
CA LEU A 188 4.03 4.65 -9.82
C LEU A 188 3.48 5.37 -8.59
N VAL A 189 3.88 4.93 -7.40
CA VAL A 189 3.55 5.52 -6.09
C VAL A 189 4.83 5.84 -5.34
N ALA A 190 4.96 7.05 -4.80
CA ALA A 190 6.15 7.45 -4.03
C ALA A 190 6.05 6.99 -2.57
N ALA A 191 7.14 6.49 -2.00
CA ALA A 191 7.20 6.10 -0.60
C ALA A 191 8.56 6.38 0.03
N GLY A 192 8.56 7.00 1.22
CA GLY A 192 9.77 7.36 1.95
C GLY A 192 9.83 8.87 2.23
N GLY A 193 10.02 9.26 3.50
CA GLY A 193 10.12 10.67 3.90
C GLY A 193 8.85 11.53 3.73
N ILE A 194 7.74 10.97 3.25
CA ILE A 194 6.48 11.71 3.02
C ILE A 194 5.62 11.68 4.29
N GLY A 195 5.31 12.86 4.82
CA GLY A 195 4.54 13.02 6.06
C GLY A 195 3.40 14.04 6.00
N ASP A 196 3.30 14.84 4.96
CA ASP A 196 2.37 15.97 4.83
C ASP A 196 1.89 16.17 3.38
N GLU A 197 1.10 17.23 3.16
CA GLU A 197 0.58 17.61 1.85
C GLU A 197 1.67 18.00 0.84
N ASN A 198 2.80 18.56 1.28
CA ASN A 198 3.88 18.97 0.38
C ASN A 198 4.53 17.75 -0.27
N GLY A 199 4.70 16.66 0.49
CA GLY A 199 5.17 15.40 -0.07
C GLY A 199 4.18 14.79 -1.08
N LEU A 200 2.87 14.92 -0.84
CA LEU A 200 1.86 14.50 -1.84
C LEU A 200 1.94 15.34 -3.11
N ILE A 201 1.94 16.67 -2.99
CA ILE A 201 2.03 17.60 -4.13
C ILE A 201 3.28 17.30 -4.94
N THR A 202 4.43 17.17 -4.28
CA THR A 202 5.72 16.86 -4.93
C THR A 202 5.67 15.53 -5.67
N ALA A 203 5.11 14.48 -5.06
CA ALA A 203 5.00 13.17 -5.72
C ALA A 203 4.14 13.24 -6.99
N LEU A 204 3.00 13.93 -6.92
CA LEU A 204 2.11 14.11 -8.07
C LEU A 204 2.76 14.95 -9.18
N ASP A 205 3.46 16.03 -8.84
CA ASP A 205 4.18 16.89 -9.78
C ASP A 205 5.30 16.12 -10.52
N MET A 206 5.96 15.20 -9.82
CA MET A 206 6.96 14.29 -10.41
C MET A 206 6.33 13.12 -11.21
N GLY A 207 5.01 13.09 -11.33
CA GLY A 207 4.26 12.10 -12.10
C GLY A 207 4.09 10.75 -11.41
N ALA A 208 4.18 10.69 -10.08
CA ALA A 208 3.55 9.60 -9.34
C ALA A 208 2.02 9.76 -9.37
N THR A 209 1.33 8.65 -9.19
CA THR A 209 -0.14 8.58 -9.14
C THR A 209 -0.67 8.64 -7.70
N GLY A 210 0.24 8.65 -6.71
CA GLY A 210 -0.07 8.79 -5.30
C GLY A 210 1.14 8.55 -4.41
N ILE A 211 0.86 8.42 -3.11
CA ILE A 211 1.88 8.20 -2.07
C ILE A 211 1.53 7.00 -1.20
N LEU A 212 2.56 6.35 -0.66
CA LEU A 212 2.45 5.39 0.43
C LEU A 212 3.19 5.95 1.65
N MET A 213 2.47 6.09 2.76
CA MET A 213 3.02 6.60 4.02
C MET A 213 3.05 5.51 5.09
N GLY A 214 4.13 5.45 5.86
CA GLY A 214 4.27 4.58 7.02
C GLY A 214 4.27 5.38 8.33
N THR A 215 5.39 6.03 8.64
CA THR A 215 5.64 6.76 9.89
C THR A 215 4.52 7.74 10.27
N ARG A 216 3.93 8.44 9.30
CA ARG A 216 2.79 9.36 9.55
C ARG A 216 1.58 8.66 10.18
N PHE A 217 1.29 7.42 9.75
CA PHE A 217 0.18 6.63 10.29
C PHE A 217 0.53 5.89 11.59
N LEU A 218 1.81 5.68 11.90
CA LEU A 218 2.22 5.13 13.19
C LEU A 218 1.78 6.01 14.36
N ALA A 219 1.77 7.34 14.17
CA ALA A 219 1.32 8.31 15.16
C ALA A 219 -0.21 8.45 15.28
N SER A 220 -1.00 7.59 14.63
CA SER A 220 -2.47 7.64 14.72
C SER A 220 -3.03 6.83 15.90
N PRO A 221 -4.22 7.16 16.42
CA PRO A 221 -4.87 6.37 17.48
C PRO A 221 -5.09 4.89 17.11
N GLU A 222 -5.35 4.61 15.84
CA GLU A 222 -5.72 3.27 15.33
C GLU A 222 -4.53 2.34 15.09
N SER A 223 -3.30 2.88 15.09
CA SER A 223 -2.09 2.06 15.06
C SER A 223 -1.94 1.25 16.37
N PHE A 224 -1.48 0.01 16.25
CA PHE A 224 -1.14 -0.85 17.39
C PHE A 224 0.14 -0.46 18.14
N LEU A 225 0.83 0.58 17.68
CA LEU A 225 2.02 1.08 18.35
C LEU A 225 1.70 1.59 19.78
N SER A 226 2.65 1.45 20.70
CA SER A 226 2.47 1.94 22.07
C SER A 226 2.32 3.47 22.10
N ASN A 227 1.61 4.01 23.11
CA ASN A 227 1.50 5.46 23.27
C ASN A 227 2.88 6.13 23.44
N GLU A 228 3.81 5.44 24.10
CA GLU A 228 5.17 5.94 24.27
C GLU A 228 5.90 6.07 22.92
N ASP A 229 5.80 5.05 22.06
CA ASP A 229 6.40 5.09 20.73
C ASP A 229 5.74 6.13 19.82
N LYS A 230 4.42 6.29 19.90
CA LYS A 230 3.71 7.38 19.19
C LYS A 230 4.24 8.74 19.61
N LEU A 231 4.45 8.96 20.91
CA LEU A 231 5.02 10.21 21.43
C LEU A 231 6.48 10.40 20.99
N ARG A 232 7.27 9.34 20.87
CA ARG A 232 8.64 9.43 20.31
C ARG A 232 8.62 9.92 18.87
N ILE A 233 7.70 9.41 18.04
CA ILE A 233 7.53 9.86 16.66
C ILE A 233 7.14 11.34 16.61
N ILE A 234 6.14 11.75 17.40
CA ILE A 234 5.67 13.15 17.45
C ILE A 234 6.77 14.11 17.90
N LYS A 235 7.64 13.70 18.83
CA LYS A 235 8.76 14.53 19.31
C LYS A 235 9.92 14.63 18.32
N ALA A 236 10.01 13.71 17.36
CA ALA A 236 11.07 13.67 16.37
C ALA A 236 10.75 14.47 15.09
N THR A 237 9.54 15.03 14.99
CA THR A 237 9.03 15.85 13.88
C THR A 237 8.82 17.28 14.32
#